data_AF-A0A8H3A1M6-F1
#
_entry.id   AF-A0A8H3A1M6-F1
#
_cell.length_a   1.000
_cell.length_b   1.000
_cell.length_c   1.000
_cell.angle_alpha   90.00
_cell.angle_beta   90.00
_cell.angle_gamma   90.00
#
_symmetry.space_group_name_H-M   'P 1'
#
loop_
_entity.id
_entity.type
_entity.pdbx_description
1 polymer ?
#
loop_
_entity_poly.entity_id
_entity_poly.type
_entity_poly.pdbx_seq_one_letter_code
_entity_poly.pdbx_strand_id
1 'polypeptide(L)'
;MNLRACSRALARAGVVSRQGSFAQQTRLGSSQANHDSHAEAETYPSEGFNFAFWRRTILLVGSGFAFYYFAPSASSAEEKANALTQYLTTSREDSKRVHDGHLVLAKADADARILTDGATKPPVIRLRNPTIFENASPHCLGVGQQADLSDLRVKTDRQ
;
A
#
# COMPACT_ATOMS: atom_id res chain seq x y z
N MET A 1 25.09 -46.13 12.99
CA MET A 1 23.94 -45.69 13.82
C MET A 1 24.22 -44.24 14.24
N ASN A 2 23.47 -43.18 13.97
CA ASN A 2 22.31 -42.87 13.15
C ASN A 2 22.42 -41.37 12.82
N LEU A 3 22.39 -40.99 11.54
CA LEU A 3 22.28 -39.59 11.12
C LEU A 3 20.87 -39.10 11.44
N ARG A 4 20.73 -38.20 12.42
CA ARG A 4 19.45 -37.54 12.70
C ARG A 4 19.28 -36.37 11.75
N ALA A 5 18.61 -36.63 10.62
CA ALA A 5 18.02 -35.59 9.79
C ALA A 5 16.89 -34.91 10.57
N CYS A 6 17.13 -33.70 11.07
CA CYS A 6 16.09 -32.84 11.61
C CYS A 6 15.36 -32.16 10.44
N SER A 7 14.34 -32.85 9.91
CA SER A 7 13.37 -32.29 8.97
C SER A 7 12.52 -31.24 9.71
N ARG A 8 12.92 -29.97 9.63
CA ARG A 8 12.04 -28.86 10.05
C ARG A 8 10.97 -28.67 8.98
N ALA A 9 9.79 -29.26 9.21
CA ALA A 9 8.60 -28.94 8.45
C ALA A 9 8.24 -27.45 8.69
N LEU A 10 8.30 -26.64 7.63
CA LEU A 10 7.75 -25.30 7.63
C LEU A 10 6.24 -25.39 7.82
N ALA A 11 5.72 -24.82 8.91
CA ALA A 11 4.28 -24.64 9.07
C ALA A 11 3.80 -23.68 7.97
N ARG A 12 3.06 -24.20 7.00
CA ARG A 12 2.38 -23.42 5.98
C ARG A 12 1.28 -22.64 6.69
N ALA A 13 1.53 -21.38 7.00
CA ALA A 13 0.51 -20.47 7.53
C ALA A 13 -0.57 -20.31 6.44
N GLY A 14 -1.69 -21.01 6.60
CA GLY A 14 -2.87 -20.79 5.80
C GLY A 14 -3.39 -19.39 6.08
N VAL A 15 -3.46 -18.54 5.06
CA VAL A 15 -4.17 -17.27 5.13
C VAL A 15 -5.64 -17.61 5.29
N VAL A 16 -6.15 -17.51 6.53
CA VAL A 16 -7.59 -17.50 6.77
C VAL A 16 -8.11 -16.20 6.17
N SER A 17 -8.70 -16.29 4.98
CA SER A 17 -9.53 -15.23 4.43
C SER A 17 -10.68 -15.02 5.40
N ARG A 18 -10.68 -13.88 6.11
CA ARG A 18 -11.90 -13.41 6.77
C ARG A 18 -12.94 -13.25 5.66
N GLN A 19 -13.96 -14.11 5.70
CA GLN A 19 -15.18 -13.93 4.93
C GLN A 19 -15.65 -12.50 5.13
N GLY A 20 -15.78 -11.78 4.01
CA GLY A 20 -16.19 -10.39 3.99
C GLY A 20 -17.50 -10.23 4.74
N SER A 21 -17.53 -9.26 5.66
CA SER A 21 -18.80 -8.71 6.13
C SER A 21 -19.60 -8.29 4.90
N PHE A 22 -20.83 -8.78 4.83
CA PHE A 22 -21.82 -8.39 3.85
C PHE A 22 -21.85 -6.86 3.76
N ALA A 23 -21.33 -6.31 2.67
CA ALA A 23 -21.66 -4.96 2.27
C ALA A 23 -23.17 -4.94 2.11
N GLN A 24 -23.88 -4.22 2.98
CA GLN A 24 -25.24 -3.81 2.72
C GLN A 24 -25.19 -2.92 1.49
N GLN A 25 -25.32 -3.54 0.33
CA GLN A 25 -25.54 -2.88 -0.93
C GLN A 25 -26.95 -2.28 -0.85
N THR A 26 -27.03 -1.01 -0.43
CA THR A 26 -28.22 -0.21 -0.65
C THR A 26 -28.37 -0.06 -2.16
N ARG A 27 -29.29 -0.84 -2.73
CA ARG A 27 -29.72 -0.64 -4.11
C ARG A 27 -30.35 0.75 -4.16
N LEU A 28 -29.63 1.72 -4.70
CA LEU A 28 -30.24 2.93 -5.24
C LEU A 28 -31.06 2.48 -6.46
N GLY A 29 -32.31 2.11 -6.20
CA GLY A 29 -33.28 1.81 -7.23
C GLY A 29 -33.55 3.09 -8.01
N SER A 30 -33.12 3.12 -9.26
CA SER A 30 -33.65 4.06 -10.25
C SER A 30 -35.06 3.61 -10.63
N SER A 31 -36.07 4.12 -9.93
CA SER A 31 -37.45 4.09 -10.39
C SER A 31 -37.87 5.49 -10.83
N GLN A 32 -38.40 5.52 -12.04
CA GLN A 32 -38.79 6.67 -12.86
C GLN A 32 -39.69 7.69 -12.14
N ALA A 33 -39.59 8.90 -12.67
CA ALA A 33 -40.39 10.07 -12.38
C ALA A 33 -41.91 9.78 -12.44
N ASN A 34 -42.59 10.14 -11.36
CA ASN A 34 -43.95 10.68 -11.44
C ASN A 34 -43.87 12.12 -10.91
N HIS A 35 -44.13 13.08 -11.79
CA HIS A 35 -44.31 14.47 -11.42
C HIS A 35 -45.62 14.58 -10.66
N ASP A 36 -45.56 14.75 -9.35
CA ASP A 36 -46.70 15.21 -8.57
C ASP A 36 -46.36 16.57 -7.97
N SER A 37 -47.02 17.60 -8.48
CA SER A 37 -46.85 18.99 -8.09
C SER A 37 -47.76 19.27 -6.89
N HIS A 38 -47.41 18.71 -5.74
CA HIS A 38 -47.91 19.21 -4.46
C HIS A 38 -46.82 20.07 -3.86
N ALA A 39 -47.12 21.36 -3.70
CA ALA A 39 -46.37 22.24 -2.80
C ALA A 39 -46.61 21.74 -1.37
N GLU A 40 -45.92 20.66 -1.01
CA GLU A 40 -45.75 20.22 0.36
C GLU A 40 -45.01 21.35 1.08
N ALA A 41 -45.65 21.94 2.07
CA ALA A 41 -44.94 22.77 3.03
C ALA A 41 -44.01 21.84 3.81
N GLU A 42 -42.81 21.62 3.27
CA GLU A 42 -41.72 20.86 3.87
C GLU A 42 -41.48 21.38 5.29
N THR A 43 -42.13 20.74 6.26
CA THR A 43 -42.04 21.09 7.66
C THR A 43 -40.77 20.46 8.18
N TYR A 44 -39.66 21.18 8.03
CA TYR A 44 -38.39 20.77 8.60
C TYR A 44 -38.51 20.68 10.12
N PRO A 45 -38.01 19.61 10.75
CA PRO A 45 -37.95 19.54 12.20
C PRO A 45 -37.10 20.71 12.70
N SER A 46 -37.56 21.42 13.74
CA SER A 46 -36.86 22.58 14.27
C SER A 46 -35.45 22.20 14.74
N GLU A 47 -34.43 22.61 13.98
CA GLU A 47 -33.03 22.36 14.30
C GLU A 47 -32.61 23.19 15.53
N GLY A 48 -32.28 22.52 16.64
CA GLY A 48 -31.92 23.15 17.92
C GLY A 48 -30.65 22.59 18.53
N PHE A 49 -30.08 23.27 19.52
CA PHE A 49 -28.82 22.83 20.15
C PHE A 49 -28.93 21.55 21.00
N ASN A 50 -30.11 20.91 21.05
CA ASN A 50 -30.35 19.65 21.76
C ASN A 50 -30.39 18.41 20.82
N PHE A 51 -29.96 18.55 19.56
CA PHE A 51 -29.79 17.36 18.71
C PHE A 51 -28.70 16.43 19.23
N ALA A 52 -28.81 15.14 18.91
CA ALA A 52 -27.85 14.12 19.32
C ALA A 52 -26.40 14.45 18.92
N PHE A 53 -26.23 15.17 17.81
CA PHE A 53 -24.93 15.72 17.39
C PHE A 53 -24.36 16.69 18.43
N TRP A 54 -25.08 17.76 18.76
CA TRP A 54 -24.65 18.78 19.72
C TRP A 54 -24.47 18.23 21.13
N ARG A 55 -25.35 17.33 21.57
CA ARG A 55 -25.19 16.67 22.87
C ARG A 55 -23.92 15.83 22.94
N ARG A 56 -23.59 15.08 21.87
CA ARG A 56 -22.36 14.27 21.82
C ARG A 56 -21.12 15.15 21.73
N THR A 57 -21.13 16.24 20.97
CA THR A 57 -19.98 17.15 20.88
C THR A 57 -19.72 17.87 22.20
N ILE A 58 -20.76 18.37 22.88
CA ILE A 58 -20.64 18.99 24.21
C ILE A 58 -20.12 17.98 25.24
N LEU A 59 -20.62 16.73 25.21
CA LEU A 59 -20.12 15.69 26.09
C LEU A 59 -18.67 15.33 25.82
N LEU A 60 -18.25 15.25 24.55
CA LEU A 60 -16.86 14.97 24.19
C LEU A 60 -15.93 16.09 24.64
N VAL A 61 -16.26 17.34 24.31
CA VAL A 61 -15.46 18.51 24.69
C VAL A 61 -15.44 18.69 26.21
N GLY A 62 -16.58 18.58 26.86
CA GLY A 62 -16.70 18.66 28.32
C GLY A 62 -15.95 17.53 29.03
N SER A 63 -16.02 16.30 28.50
CA SER A 63 -15.24 15.15 28.99
C SER A 63 -13.75 15.40 28.83
N GLY A 64 -13.29 15.91 27.69
CA GLY A 64 -11.88 16.22 27.46
C GLY A 64 -11.37 17.32 28.41
N PHE A 65 -12.19 18.35 28.64
CA PHE A 65 -11.86 19.43 29.58
C PHE A 65 -11.81 18.96 31.03
N ALA A 66 -12.83 18.20 31.47
CA ALA A 66 -12.85 17.60 32.80
C ALA A 66 -11.68 16.64 33.00
N PHE A 67 -11.36 15.83 32.00
CA PHE A 67 -10.20 14.95 32.03
C PHE A 67 -8.89 15.76 32.11
N TYR A 68 -8.73 16.84 31.35
CA TYR A 68 -7.52 17.67 31.42
C TYR A 68 -7.31 18.30 32.81
N TYR A 69 -8.37 18.82 33.44
CA TYR A 69 -8.28 19.47 34.75
C TYR A 69 -8.22 18.51 35.93
N PHE A 70 -8.89 17.36 35.82
CA PHE A 70 -9.06 16.42 36.93
C PHE A 70 -8.25 15.14 36.77
N ALA A 71 -7.58 14.91 35.63
CA ALA A 71 -6.63 13.82 35.50
C ALA A 71 -5.55 13.97 36.57
N PRO A 72 -5.35 12.97 37.44
CA PRO A 72 -4.33 13.03 38.48
C PRO A 72 -2.96 13.24 37.82
N SER A 73 -2.26 14.33 38.12
CA SER A 73 -0.84 14.41 37.79
C SER A 73 -0.14 13.33 38.60
N ALA A 74 0.48 12.35 37.96
CA ALA A 74 1.15 11.25 38.67
C ALA A 74 2.15 11.83 39.66
N SER A 75 1.92 11.59 40.96
CA SER A 75 2.58 12.25 42.09
C SER A 75 4.00 11.73 42.36
N SER A 76 4.67 11.15 41.37
CA SER A 76 5.96 10.46 41.54
C SER A 76 7.05 10.89 40.55
N ALA A 77 6.83 11.93 39.75
CA ALA A 77 7.90 12.59 39.01
C ALA A 77 8.14 13.97 39.64
N GLU A 78 9.38 14.32 39.93
CA GLU A 78 9.82 15.57 40.59
C GLU A 78 9.33 16.86 39.89
N GLU A 79 8.70 16.74 38.73
CA GLU A 79 8.10 17.81 37.96
C GLU A 79 6.70 17.37 37.54
N LYS A 80 5.67 18.20 37.80
CA LYS A 80 4.24 17.90 37.61
C LYS A 80 3.86 17.68 36.13
N ALA A 81 4.38 16.63 35.50
CA ALA A 81 3.98 16.23 34.17
C ALA A 81 2.55 15.67 34.23
N ASN A 82 1.67 16.18 33.37
CA ASN A 82 0.32 15.69 33.22
C ASN A 82 0.36 14.18 32.86
N ALA A 83 -0.57 13.37 33.36
CA ALA A 83 -0.68 11.94 33.05
C ALA A 83 -0.74 11.69 31.53
N LEU A 84 -1.37 12.60 30.78
CA LEU A 84 -1.40 12.56 29.33
C LEU A 84 0.00 12.72 28.73
N THR A 85 0.80 13.65 29.26
CA THR A 85 2.18 13.85 28.82
C THR A 85 3.01 12.60 29.08
N GLN A 86 2.90 11.97 30.25
CA GLN A 86 3.62 10.72 30.54
C GLN A 86 3.23 9.58 29.60
N TYR A 87 1.96 9.50 29.21
CA TYR A 87 1.48 8.51 28.25
C TYR A 87 1.99 8.79 26.83
N LEU A 88 2.04 10.06 26.41
CA LEU A 88 2.51 10.44 25.08
C LEU A 88 4.04 10.44 24.97
N THR A 89 4.76 10.68 26.07
CA THR A 89 6.21 10.62 26.09
C THR A 89 6.65 9.17 26.15
N THR A 90 6.94 8.60 24.99
CA THR A 90 7.69 7.35 24.92
C THR A 90 9.15 7.59 25.33
N SER A 91 9.78 6.61 25.96
CA SER A 91 11.21 6.68 26.29
C SER A 91 12.04 6.84 25.01
N ARG A 92 13.11 7.63 25.10
CA ARG A 92 14.04 7.82 23.99
C ARG A 92 14.69 6.51 23.58
N GLU A 93 14.97 5.64 24.55
CA GLU A 93 15.57 4.33 24.36
C GLU A 93 14.65 3.40 23.56
N ASP A 94 13.35 3.39 23.90
CA ASP A 94 12.35 2.60 23.16
C ASP A 94 12.17 3.10 21.72
N SER A 95 12.10 4.42 21.55
CA SER A 95 12.06 5.03 20.22
C SER A 95 13.30 4.64 19.42
N LYS A 96 14.49 4.77 20.01
CA LYS A 96 15.74 4.40 19.35
C LYS A 96 15.74 2.93 18.93
N ARG A 97 15.30 2.01 19.79
CA ARG A 97 15.22 0.58 19.46
C ARG A 97 14.34 0.29 18.25
N VAL A 98 13.19 0.96 18.14
CA VAL A 98 12.30 0.83 16.97
C VAL A 98 12.98 1.36 15.71
N HIS A 99 13.63 2.52 15.79
CA HIS A 99 14.34 3.12 14.65
C HIS A 99 15.52 2.26 14.20
N ASP A 100 16.30 1.70 15.13
CA ASP A 100 17.41 0.81 14.83
C ASP A 100 16.92 -0.44 14.08
N GLY A 101 15.75 -0.99 14.45
CA GLY A 101 15.11 -2.08 13.73
C GLY A 101 14.76 -1.71 12.28
N HIS A 102 14.19 -0.52 12.07
CA HIS A 102 13.89 -0.03 10.72
C HIS A 102 15.14 0.24 9.89
N LEU A 103 16.22 0.73 10.51
CA LEU A 103 17.50 0.97 9.85
C LEU A 103 18.09 -0.35 9.32
N VAL A 104 18.01 -1.43 10.11
CA VAL A 104 18.47 -2.76 9.70
C VAL A 104 17.66 -3.28 8.50
N LEU A 105 16.34 -3.13 8.52
CA LEU A 105 15.48 -3.56 7.42
C LEU A 105 15.74 -2.75 6.14
N ALA A 106 15.85 -1.43 6.25
CA ALA A 106 16.14 -0.54 5.13
C ALA A 106 17.52 -0.85 4.50
N LYS A 107 18.51 -1.19 5.34
CA LYS A 107 19.82 -1.64 4.86
C LYS A 107 19.70 -2.95 4.07
N ALA A 108 18.99 -3.94 4.60
CA ALA A 108 18.81 -5.23 3.91
C ALA A 108 18.10 -5.06 2.56
N ASP A 109 17.10 -4.18 2.48
CA ASP A 109 16.41 -3.85 1.24
C ASP A 109 17.34 -3.14 0.23
N ALA A 110 18.17 -2.20 0.69
CA ALA A 110 19.17 -1.54 -0.14
C ALA A 110 20.21 -2.54 -0.69
N ASP A 111 20.70 -3.46 0.14
CA ASP A 111 21.65 -4.50 -0.27
C ASP A 111 21.01 -5.45 -1.32
N ALA A 112 19.74 -5.81 -1.14
CA ALA A 112 18.98 -6.59 -2.12
C ALA A 112 18.79 -5.82 -3.43
N ARG A 113 18.50 -4.52 -3.35
CA ARG A 113 18.35 -3.66 -4.52
C ARG A 113 19.65 -3.55 -5.31
N ILE A 114 20.79 -3.33 -4.65
CA ILE A 114 22.12 -3.25 -5.29
C ILE A 114 22.41 -4.50 -6.14
N LEU A 115 22.03 -5.68 -5.66
CA LEU A 115 22.20 -6.93 -6.39
C LEU A 115 21.40 -6.96 -7.71
N THR A 116 20.29 -6.25 -7.76
CA THR A 116 19.36 -6.23 -8.90
C THR A 116 19.48 -5.01 -9.80
N ASP A 117 20.07 -3.91 -9.32
CA ASP A 117 20.09 -2.59 -9.99
C ASP A 117 20.86 -2.62 -11.34
N GLY A 118 21.80 -3.54 -11.51
CA GLY A 118 22.53 -3.76 -12.77
C GLY A 118 21.93 -4.85 -13.68
N ALA A 119 20.93 -5.60 -13.22
CA ALA A 119 20.39 -6.75 -13.94
C ALA A 119 19.25 -6.33 -14.87
N THR A 120 19.57 -5.57 -15.92
CA THR A 120 18.61 -5.35 -17.01
C THR A 120 18.69 -6.52 -18.00
N LYS A 121 17.53 -7.07 -18.39
CA LYS A 121 17.50 -8.05 -19.48
C LYS A 121 17.99 -7.33 -20.75
N PRO A 122 18.96 -7.89 -21.50
CA PRO A 122 19.40 -7.26 -22.74
C PRO A 122 18.18 -7.05 -23.65
N PRO A 123 18.01 -5.86 -24.26
CA PRO A 123 16.87 -5.58 -25.11
C PRO A 123 16.91 -6.51 -26.32
N VAL A 124 15.94 -7.42 -26.40
CA VAL A 124 15.77 -8.31 -27.56
C VAL A 124 14.85 -7.59 -28.54
N ILE A 125 15.43 -7.03 -29.61
CA ILE A 125 14.65 -6.46 -30.71
C ILE A 125 14.08 -7.61 -31.54
N ARG A 126 12.75 -7.78 -31.49
CA ARG A 126 12.04 -8.77 -32.32
C ARG A 126 11.57 -8.09 -33.60
N LEU A 127 12.10 -8.52 -34.73
CA LEU A 127 11.59 -8.08 -36.04
C LEU A 127 10.39 -8.93 -36.43
N ARG A 128 9.35 -8.28 -36.97
CA ARG A 128 8.18 -8.98 -37.54
C ARG A 128 8.58 -9.89 -38.70
N ASN A 129 9.59 -9.49 -39.47
CA ASN A 129 10.12 -10.27 -40.56
C ASN A 129 11.65 -10.44 -40.43
N PRO A 130 12.16 -11.61 -40.00
CA PRO A 130 13.59 -11.87 -39.95
C PRO A 130 14.20 -12.08 -41.34
N THR A 131 13.41 -12.34 -42.38
CA THR A 131 13.95 -12.59 -43.74
C THR A 131 14.42 -11.33 -44.44
N ILE A 132 14.22 -10.14 -43.84
CA ILE A 132 14.69 -8.87 -44.41
C ILE A 132 16.22 -8.80 -44.52
N PHE A 133 16.93 -9.57 -43.69
CA PHE A 133 18.38 -9.66 -43.72
C PHE A 133 18.93 -10.43 -44.92
N GLU A 134 18.13 -11.34 -45.48
CA GLU A 134 18.49 -12.18 -46.63
C GLU A 134 17.99 -11.59 -47.96
N ASN A 135 17.03 -10.65 -47.89
CA ASN A 135 16.37 -10.09 -49.08
C ASN A 135 17.14 -8.89 -49.65
N ALA A 136 18.44 -9.06 -49.89
CA ALA A 136 19.25 -8.08 -50.61
C ALA A 136 19.32 -8.45 -52.10
N SER A 137 19.11 -7.48 -52.98
CA SER A 137 19.35 -7.67 -54.41
C SER A 137 20.86 -7.85 -54.66
N PRO A 138 21.31 -8.90 -55.38
CA PRO A 138 22.72 -9.06 -55.71
C PRO A 138 23.26 -7.94 -56.61
N HIS A 139 22.38 -7.21 -57.31
CA HIS A 139 22.74 -6.14 -58.23
C HIS A 139 22.23 -4.81 -57.68
N CYS A 140 23.07 -3.76 -57.75
CA CYS A 140 22.80 -2.38 -57.29
C CYS A 140 22.96 -2.11 -55.78
N LEU A 141 23.92 -2.75 -55.12
CA LEU A 141 24.33 -2.38 -53.77
C LEU A 141 25.53 -1.43 -53.82
N GLY A 142 25.33 -0.20 -53.36
CA GLY A 142 26.44 0.74 -53.18
C GLY A 142 27.38 0.26 -52.08
N VAL A 143 28.68 0.55 -52.22
CA VAL A 143 29.66 0.24 -51.17
C VAL A 143 29.25 0.88 -49.84
N GLY A 144 29.25 0.10 -48.75
CA GLY A 144 28.87 0.55 -47.41
C GLY A 144 27.37 0.64 -47.12
N GLN A 145 26.49 0.29 -48.06
CA GLN A 145 25.03 0.32 -47.85
C GLN A 145 24.49 -0.92 -47.12
N GLN A 146 25.23 -2.03 -47.13
CA GLN A 146 24.85 -3.28 -46.50
C GLN A 146 25.91 -3.67 -45.45
N ALA A 147 25.45 -4.06 -44.27
CA ALA A 147 26.29 -4.67 -43.24
C ALA A 147 26.53 -6.14 -43.56
N ASP A 148 27.71 -6.68 -43.23
CA ASP A 148 27.96 -8.11 -43.27
C ASP A 148 27.16 -8.81 -42.15
N LEU A 149 26.29 -9.75 -42.54
CA LEU A 149 25.39 -10.48 -41.63
C LEU A 149 25.74 -11.97 -41.56
N SER A 150 26.92 -12.37 -42.06
CA SER A 150 27.35 -13.78 -42.12
C SER A 150 27.39 -14.50 -40.77
N ASP A 151 27.58 -13.78 -39.66
CA ASP A 151 27.57 -14.34 -38.30
C ASP A 151 26.26 -14.05 -37.51
N LEU A 152 25.21 -13.57 -38.18
CA LEU A 152 23.95 -13.25 -37.51
C LEU A 152 23.21 -14.52 -37.05
N ARG A 153 23.10 -14.73 -35.73
CA ARG A 153 22.30 -15.81 -35.13
C ARG A 153 20.90 -15.33 -34.75
N VAL A 154 19.91 -15.60 -35.60
CA VAL A 154 18.50 -15.32 -35.31
C VAL A 154 17.91 -16.40 -34.39
N LYS A 155 17.50 -16.01 -33.18
CA LYS A 155 16.77 -16.91 -32.27
C LYS A 155 15.31 -17.04 -32.73
N THR A 156 14.83 -18.26 -32.94
CA THR A 156 13.42 -18.55 -33.27
C THR A 156 12.69 -19.02 -32.02
N ASP A 157 11.41 -18.68 -31.88
CA ASP A 157 10.59 -18.91 -30.67
C ASP A 157 10.17 -20.39 -30.48
N ARG A 158 10.69 -21.33 -31.29
CA ARG A 158 10.26 -22.74 -31.35
C ARG A 158 11.27 -23.76 -30.81
N GLN A 159 12.40 -23.34 -30.26
CA GLN A 159 13.35 -24.18 -29.53
C GLN A 159 13.96 -23.40 -28.35
#